data_AF-A0A258BK99-F1
#
_entry.id   AF-A0A258BK99-F1
#
_cell.length_a   1.000
_cell.length_b   1.000
_cell.length_c   1.000
_cell.angle_alpha   90.00
_cell.angle_beta   90.00
_cell.angle_gamma   90.00
#
_symmetry.space_group_name_H-M   'P 1'
#
loop_
_entity.id
_entity.type
_entity.pdbx_description
1 polymer ?
#
loop_
_entity_poly.entity_id
_entity_poly.type
_entity_poly.pdbx_seq_one_letter_code
_entity_poly.pdbx_strand_id
1 'polypeptide(L)'
;SNLRWEAPLVNTRVRKAIKRGAKVFAIGPETDLTYKAEWLGNDAGLIAKLPQAVVEAFKGAQRPLVIVGGGALAKDGAQGDTLALVETLGLVKDGWNGYNVLHFSAARMGGLMLGYATDGGIRAVAAAAPKLLFSLGADEVDYTAFADSFTVYVGHHGDKGAHAADVILPGATYAEKAGTYVNLEGRVQRGEKAVFAPGDAREDWSIFRALSQVLGKTLPFDSFAALRAKMIADVPALGEEGLVRYDWAPPRLPTGATGEFAYPIKDFYLTNSICRASPTMQRCSAELLHGEEFAEAAE
;
A
#
# COMPACT_ATOMS: atom_id res chain seq x y z
N SER A 1 9.88 6.49 -6.58
CA SER A 1 8.42 6.40 -6.33
C SER A 1 7.73 7.43 -7.21
N ASN A 2 6.63 7.07 -7.88
CA ASN A 2 5.77 8.06 -8.53
C ASN A 2 4.79 8.61 -7.49
N LEU A 3 5.25 9.58 -6.70
CA LEU A 3 4.45 10.15 -5.61
C LEU A 3 3.14 10.74 -6.10
N ARG A 4 3.09 11.28 -7.32
CA ARG A 4 1.89 11.88 -7.88
C ARG A 4 0.76 10.87 -7.99
N TRP A 5 1.05 9.61 -8.29
CA TRP A 5 0.05 8.57 -8.47
C TRP A 5 -0.09 7.67 -7.25
N GLU A 6 1.03 7.30 -6.61
CA GLU A 6 1.06 6.41 -5.44
C GLU A 6 0.48 7.09 -4.18
N ALA A 7 0.72 8.39 -4.00
CA ALA A 7 0.25 9.16 -2.86
C ALA A 7 0.13 10.66 -3.20
N PRO A 8 -0.90 11.08 -3.96
CA PRO A 8 -1.00 12.45 -4.48
C PRO A 8 -0.88 13.52 -3.40
N LEU A 9 -1.45 13.29 -2.20
CA LEU A 9 -1.34 14.24 -1.09
C LEU A 9 0.11 14.37 -0.57
N VAL A 10 0.89 13.29 -0.53
CA VAL A 10 2.32 13.35 -0.19
C VAL A 10 3.08 14.16 -1.24
N ASN A 11 2.78 13.94 -2.53
CA ASN A 11 3.35 14.72 -3.63
C ASN A 11 3.12 16.23 -3.44
N THR A 12 1.90 16.64 -3.04
CA THR A 12 1.62 18.06 -2.75
C THR A 12 2.42 18.60 -1.56
N ARG A 13 2.70 17.78 -0.54
CA ARG A 13 3.53 18.17 0.61
C ARG A 13 5.00 18.33 0.21
N VAL A 14 5.52 17.46 -0.67
CA VAL A 14 6.86 17.64 -1.26
C VAL A 14 6.92 18.94 -2.06
N ARG A 15 5.92 19.21 -2.91
CA ARG A 15 5.82 20.49 -3.64
C ARG A 15 5.82 21.70 -2.71
N LYS A 16 5.14 21.62 -1.57
CA LYS A 16 5.14 22.66 -0.52
C LYS A 16 6.52 22.81 0.15
N ALA A 17 7.26 21.71 0.35
CA ALA A 17 8.62 21.75 0.89
C ALA A 17 9.61 22.37 -0.10
N ILE A 18 9.46 22.11 -1.40
CA ILE A 18 10.29 22.74 -2.46
C ILE A 18 10.12 24.25 -2.46
N LYS A 19 8.90 24.77 -2.27
CA LYS A 19 8.65 26.21 -2.11
C LYS A 19 9.38 26.82 -0.89
N ARG A 20 9.85 26.00 0.05
CA ARG A 20 10.64 26.39 1.22
C ARG A 20 12.14 26.09 1.05
N GLY A 21 12.58 25.77 -0.17
CA GLY A 21 13.99 25.53 -0.50
C GLY A 21 14.43 24.08 -0.47
N ALA A 22 13.52 23.11 -0.30
CA ALA A 22 13.90 21.69 -0.40
C ALA A 22 14.36 21.35 -1.84
N LYS A 23 15.47 20.62 -1.93
CA LYS A 23 15.94 20.01 -3.18
C LYS A 23 15.43 18.57 -3.25
N VAL A 24 15.06 18.12 -4.45
CA VAL A 24 14.55 16.77 -4.66
C VAL A 24 15.39 16.07 -5.70
N PHE A 25 15.93 14.91 -5.32
CA PHE A 25 16.60 13.96 -6.20
C PHE A 25 15.72 12.72 -6.35
N ALA A 26 15.73 12.08 -7.52
CA ALA A 26 14.91 10.92 -7.81
C ALA A 26 15.71 9.82 -8.52
N ILE A 27 15.45 8.58 -8.14
CA ILE A 27 15.92 7.36 -8.83
C ILE A 27 14.67 6.59 -9.24
N GLY A 28 14.59 6.20 -10.52
CA GLY A 28 13.46 5.51 -11.14
C GLY A 28 13.15 6.06 -12.54
N PRO A 29 12.12 5.53 -13.21
CA PRO A 29 11.71 6.05 -14.51
C PRO A 29 11.27 7.51 -14.36
N GLU A 30 11.73 8.40 -15.25
CA GLU A 30 11.33 9.80 -15.18
C GLU A 30 9.82 9.95 -15.37
N THR A 31 9.20 10.82 -14.57
CA THR A 31 7.76 11.09 -14.63
C THR A 31 7.46 12.51 -14.18
N ASP A 32 6.29 13.05 -14.58
CA ASP A 32 5.87 14.38 -14.16
C ASP A 32 5.31 14.36 -12.73
N LEU A 33 6.14 14.77 -11.77
CA LEU A 33 5.78 14.92 -10.36
C LEU A 33 5.12 16.27 -10.03
N THR A 34 4.87 17.15 -11.00
CA THR A 34 4.37 18.54 -10.84
C THR A 34 5.35 19.51 -10.18
N TYR A 35 6.62 19.14 -10.12
CA TYR A 35 7.74 19.95 -9.66
C TYR A 35 9.05 19.44 -10.26
N LYS A 36 10.08 20.29 -10.26
CA LYS A 36 11.41 19.91 -10.71
C LYS A 36 12.05 18.94 -9.70
N ALA A 37 12.43 17.77 -10.19
CA ALA A 37 13.30 16.82 -9.50
C ALA A 37 14.57 16.63 -10.33
N GLU A 38 15.70 16.38 -9.67
CA GLU A 38 16.93 15.97 -10.32
C GLU A 38 16.93 14.45 -10.45
N TRP A 39 16.75 13.95 -11.67
CA TRP A 39 16.72 12.53 -11.97
C TRP A 39 18.14 11.99 -12.12
N LEU A 40 18.48 10.99 -11.31
CA LEU A 40 19.82 10.39 -11.28
C LEU A 40 19.94 9.19 -12.23
N GLY A 41 18.79 8.67 -12.70
CA GLY A 41 18.69 7.48 -13.54
C GLY A 41 17.68 6.47 -12.98
N ASN A 42 17.52 5.35 -13.70
CA ASN A 42 16.52 4.32 -13.41
C ASN A 42 17.10 3.02 -12.82
N ASP A 43 18.42 2.86 -12.78
CA ASP A 43 19.04 1.63 -12.29
C ASP A 43 19.09 1.57 -10.75
N ALA A 44 18.71 0.43 -10.18
CA ALA A 44 18.70 0.25 -8.73
C ALA A 44 20.08 0.33 -8.08
N GLY A 45 21.15 0.01 -8.80
CA GLY A 45 22.53 0.12 -8.33
C GLY A 45 22.97 1.55 -8.05
N LEU A 46 22.23 2.56 -8.53
CA LEU A 46 22.47 3.96 -8.21
C LEU A 46 22.22 4.28 -6.73
N ILE A 47 21.39 3.49 -6.02
CA ILE A 47 21.13 3.70 -4.59
C ILE A 47 22.46 3.59 -3.80
N ALA A 48 23.29 2.59 -4.13
CA ALA A 48 24.59 2.40 -3.50
C ALA A 48 25.70 3.32 -4.06
N LYS A 49 25.43 4.04 -5.16
CA LYS A 49 26.42 4.84 -5.91
C LYS A 49 25.89 6.26 -6.17
N LEU A 50 25.41 6.92 -5.12
CA LEU A 50 24.90 8.28 -5.24
C LEU A 50 26.00 9.23 -5.74
N PRO A 51 25.71 10.14 -6.70
CA PRO A 51 26.66 11.16 -7.10
C PRO A 51 27.08 12.05 -5.91
N GLN A 52 28.34 12.50 -5.91
CA GLN A 52 28.88 13.33 -4.83
C GLN A 52 28.01 14.56 -4.54
N ALA A 53 27.45 15.19 -5.57
CA ALA A 53 26.58 16.35 -5.43
C ALA A 53 25.33 16.07 -4.57
N VAL A 54 24.78 14.84 -4.63
CA VAL A 54 23.66 14.41 -3.80
C VAL A 54 24.10 14.28 -2.34
N VAL A 55 25.20 13.58 -2.09
CA VAL A 55 25.74 13.38 -0.74
C VAL A 55 26.05 14.73 -0.07
N GLU A 56 26.70 15.65 -0.78
CA GLU A 56 26.97 17.01 -0.27
C GLU A 56 25.69 17.82 -0.02
N ALA A 57 24.68 17.70 -0.88
CA ALA A 57 23.39 18.36 -0.65
C ALA A 57 22.70 17.87 0.63
N PHE A 58 22.85 16.58 0.98
CA PHE A 58 22.31 16.01 2.20
C PHE A 58 23.10 16.39 3.46
N LYS A 59 24.43 16.52 3.39
CA LYS A 59 25.25 16.96 4.53
C LYS A 59 24.82 18.33 5.08
N GLY A 60 24.41 19.25 4.20
CA GLY A 60 23.90 20.57 4.59
C GLY A 60 22.43 20.61 5.02
N ALA A 61 21.70 19.50 4.92
CA ALA A 61 20.26 19.49 5.14
C ALA A 61 19.91 19.39 6.63
N GLN A 62 19.05 20.31 7.11
CA GLN A 62 18.56 20.28 8.49
C GLN A 62 17.53 19.16 8.73
N ARG A 63 16.79 18.75 7.71
CA ARG A 63 15.74 17.72 7.79
C ARG A 63 15.79 16.83 6.55
N PRO A 64 16.88 16.07 6.35
CA PRO A 64 17.04 15.22 5.16
C PRO A 64 16.03 14.08 5.20
N LEU A 65 15.51 13.67 4.04
CA LEU A 65 14.56 12.56 3.98
C LEU A 65 14.72 11.73 2.71
N VAL A 66 14.41 10.45 2.83
CA VAL A 66 14.29 9.48 1.73
C VAL A 66 12.90 8.87 1.78
N ILE A 67 12.26 8.76 0.62
CA ILE A 67 10.98 8.07 0.46
C ILE A 67 11.17 6.86 -0.44
N VAL A 68 11.05 5.67 0.14
CA VAL A 68 11.16 4.37 -0.54
C VAL A 68 9.76 3.93 -0.95
N GLY A 69 9.44 3.99 -2.23
CA GLY A 69 8.11 3.61 -2.74
C GLY A 69 8.04 2.16 -3.22
N GLY A 70 6.84 1.77 -3.67
CA GLY A 70 6.51 0.39 -4.06
C GLY A 70 7.46 -0.24 -5.08
N GLY A 71 7.86 0.53 -6.10
CA GLY A 71 8.81 0.05 -7.12
C GLY A 71 10.17 -0.35 -6.55
N ALA A 72 10.65 0.34 -5.51
CA ALA A 72 11.87 -0.03 -4.82
C ALA A 72 11.65 -1.23 -3.90
N LEU A 73 10.53 -1.29 -3.18
CA LEU A 73 10.19 -2.43 -2.31
C LEU A 73 10.00 -3.75 -3.08
N ALA A 74 9.60 -3.67 -4.36
CA ALA A 74 9.46 -4.83 -5.23
C ALA A 74 10.80 -5.36 -5.77
N LYS A 75 11.90 -4.62 -5.56
CA LYS A 75 13.22 -4.94 -6.08
C LYS A 75 14.09 -5.54 -4.98
N ASP A 76 14.56 -6.76 -5.20
CA ASP A 76 15.43 -7.44 -4.24
C ASP A 76 16.69 -6.59 -3.96
N GLY A 77 17.05 -6.48 -2.68
CA GLY A 77 18.20 -5.70 -2.22
C GLY A 77 17.95 -4.19 -2.04
N ALA A 78 16.93 -3.60 -2.68
CA ALA A 78 16.84 -2.15 -2.80
C ALA A 78 16.50 -1.47 -1.46
N GLN A 79 15.63 -2.09 -0.65
CA GLN A 79 15.35 -1.57 0.69
C GLN A 79 16.59 -1.62 1.59
N GLY A 80 17.40 -2.69 1.51
CA GLY A 80 18.66 -2.78 2.23
C GLY A 80 19.64 -1.69 1.81
N ASP A 81 19.77 -1.45 0.49
CA ASP A 81 20.60 -0.36 -0.03
C ASP A 81 20.13 1.01 0.49
N THR A 82 18.81 1.26 0.54
CA THR A 82 18.29 2.53 1.09
C THR A 82 18.51 2.66 2.60
N LEU A 83 18.47 1.55 3.35
CA LEU A 83 18.79 1.56 4.79
C LEU A 83 20.28 1.85 5.03
N ALA A 84 21.17 1.35 4.17
CA ALA A 84 22.59 1.65 4.23
C ALA A 84 22.92 3.15 4.01
N LEU A 85 21.99 3.90 3.41
CA LEU A 85 22.12 5.36 3.25
C LEU A 85 21.79 6.16 4.52
N VAL A 86 21.21 5.55 5.55
CA VAL A 86 20.72 6.27 6.74
C VAL A 86 21.84 7.06 7.42
N GLU A 87 22.99 6.42 7.66
CA GLU A 87 24.15 7.07 8.26
C GLU A 87 24.80 8.06 7.28
N THR A 88 25.03 7.61 6.05
CA THR A 88 25.69 8.41 4.98
C THR A 88 24.97 9.73 4.71
N LEU A 89 23.65 9.74 4.76
CA LEU A 89 22.81 10.90 4.47
C LEU A 89 22.27 11.59 5.73
N GLY A 90 22.63 11.12 6.94
CA GLY A 90 22.18 11.69 8.20
C GLY A 90 20.65 11.70 8.36
N LEU A 91 19.98 10.65 7.89
CA LEU A 91 18.51 10.60 7.82
C LEU A 91 17.86 10.51 9.20
N VAL A 92 18.55 9.91 10.17
CA VAL A 92 18.04 9.72 11.53
C VAL A 92 18.94 10.45 12.51
N LYS A 93 18.33 11.31 13.34
CA LYS A 93 18.99 12.12 14.37
C LYS A 93 18.00 12.49 15.45
N ASP A 94 18.48 13.14 16.51
CA ASP A 94 17.60 13.55 17.60
C ASP A 94 16.42 14.41 17.10
N GLY A 95 15.21 13.99 17.47
CA GLY A 95 13.96 14.60 17.02
C GLY A 95 13.67 14.52 15.52
N TRP A 96 14.34 13.65 14.74
CA TRP A 96 14.09 13.49 13.30
C TRP A 96 14.32 12.06 12.80
N ASN A 97 13.31 11.52 12.11
CA ASN A 97 13.46 10.32 11.30
C ASN A 97 13.02 10.65 9.86
N GLY A 98 14.00 10.73 8.97
CA GLY A 98 13.83 11.02 7.55
C GLY A 98 13.73 9.78 6.67
N TYR A 99 13.85 8.57 7.20
CA TYR A 99 13.71 7.35 6.41
C TYR A 99 12.24 6.92 6.37
N ASN A 100 11.63 6.98 5.18
CA ASN A 100 10.20 6.74 5.01
C ASN A 100 9.96 5.63 3.98
N VAL A 101 9.04 4.72 4.30
CA VAL A 101 8.53 3.74 3.35
C VAL A 101 7.11 4.16 2.95
N LEU A 102 6.87 4.32 1.66
CA LEU A 102 5.59 4.74 1.13
C LEU A 102 4.78 3.53 0.69
N HIS A 103 3.64 3.33 1.35
CA HIS A 103 2.63 2.38 0.93
C HIS A 103 1.50 3.09 0.18
N PHE A 104 0.93 2.41 -0.81
CA PHE A 104 -0.11 2.91 -1.72
C PHE A 104 -1.41 2.08 -1.66
N SER A 105 -1.52 1.19 -0.66
CA SER A 105 -2.74 0.43 -0.35
C SER A 105 -3.11 0.65 1.12
N ALA A 106 -4.36 1.03 1.37
CA ALA A 106 -4.84 1.41 2.72
C ALA A 106 -4.78 0.26 3.74
N ALA A 107 -4.82 -0.99 3.29
CA ALA A 107 -4.75 -2.16 4.17
C ALA A 107 -3.32 -2.48 4.63
N ARG A 108 -2.30 -1.92 3.96
CA ARG A 108 -0.90 -2.38 4.14
C ARG A 108 -0.36 -2.10 5.54
N MET A 109 -0.48 -0.87 6.03
CA MET A 109 0.09 -0.50 7.33
C MET A 109 -0.59 -1.21 8.50
N GLY A 110 -1.93 -1.27 8.48
CA GLY A 110 -2.69 -2.00 9.49
C GLY A 110 -2.35 -3.49 9.49
N GLY A 111 -2.26 -4.10 8.31
CA GLY A 111 -1.83 -5.50 8.17
C GLY A 111 -0.42 -5.74 8.71
N LEU A 112 0.54 -4.88 8.41
CA LEU A 112 1.91 -5.00 8.93
C LEU A 112 1.96 -4.87 10.46
N MET A 113 1.19 -3.94 11.05
CA MET A 113 1.08 -3.82 12.51
C MET A 113 0.47 -5.06 13.17
N LEU A 114 -0.42 -5.76 12.47
CA LEU A 114 -1.02 -7.03 12.89
C LEU A 114 -0.12 -8.25 12.62
N GLY A 115 1.07 -8.05 12.04
CA GLY A 115 1.98 -9.13 11.68
C GLY A 115 1.56 -9.92 10.44
N TYR A 116 0.68 -9.36 9.59
CA TYR A 116 0.24 -10.01 8.34
C TYR A 116 1.29 -9.86 7.24
N ALA A 117 2.39 -10.58 7.42
CA ALA A 117 3.47 -10.74 6.46
C ALA A 117 3.93 -12.20 6.44
N THR A 118 4.46 -12.61 5.29
CA THR A 118 5.02 -13.95 5.09
C THR A 118 6.40 -13.78 4.47
N ASP A 119 7.39 -14.52 4.95
CA ASP A 119 8.72 -14.54 4.34
C ASP A 119 8.61 -15.02 2.88
N GLY A 120 9.21 -14.26 1.96
CA GLY A 120 9.04 -14.48 0.51
C GLY A 120 7.70 -14.04 -0.08
N GLY A 121 6.80 -13.50 0.76
CA GLY A 121 5.53 -12.89 0.35
C GLY A 121 4.61 -13.82 -0.42
N ILE A 122 3.83 -13.26 -1.34
CA ILE A 122 2.85 -14.02 -2.14
C ILE A 122 3.50 -15.11 -3.00
N ARG A 123 4.77 -14.93 -3.41
CA ARG A 123 5.51 -15.95 -4.17
C ARG A 123 5.75 -17.21 -3.35
N ALA A 124 6.07 -17.07 -2.06
CA ALA A 124 6.22 -18.20 -1.16
C ALA A 124 4.87 -18.89 -0.90
N VAL A 125 3.78 -18.12 -0.78
CA VAL A 125 2.43 -18.68 -0.64
C VAL A 125 2.05 -19.49 -1.89
N ALA A 126 2.31 -18.98 -3.10
CA ALA A 126 2.08 -19.70 -4.35
C ALA A 126 2.94 -20.97 -4.45
N ALA A 127 4.23 -20.87 -4.12
CA ALA A 127 5.16 -22.00 -4.14
C ALA A 127 4.76 -23.13 -3.16
N ALA A 128 4.04 -22.81 -2.09
CA ALA A 128 3.51 -23.79 -1.16
C ALA A 128 2.31 -24.59 -1.71
N ALA A 129 1.79 -24.23 -2.90
CA ALA A 129 0.69 -24.89 -3.58
C ALA A 129 -0.51 -25.21 -2.65
N PRO A 130 -1.10 -24.19 -2.01
CA PRO A 130 -2.15 -24.40 -1.03
C PRO A 130 -3.39 -25.04 -1.69
N LYS A 131 -3.99 -26.04 -1.05
CA LYS A 131 -5.25 -26.62 -1.54
C LYS A 131 -6.46 -25.69 -1.38
N LEU A 132 -6.37 -24.73 -0.46
CA LEU A 132 -7.42 -23.76 -0.13
C LEU A 132 -6.80 -22.37 -0.01
N LEU A 133 -7.34 -21.41 -0.74
CA LEU A 133 -6.93 -20.01 -0.70
C LEU A 133 -8.11 -19.13 -0.28
N PHE A 134 -7.97 -18.41 0.84
CA PHE A 134 -8.86 -17.29 1.15
C PHE A 134 -8.27 -16.00 0.59
N SER A 135 -8.99 -15.37 -0.32
CA SER A 135 -8.63 -14.07 -0.89
C SER A 135 -9.56 -12.97 -0.35
N LEU A 136 -9.01 -12.06 0.45
CA LEU A 136 -9.77 -10.99 1.09
C LEU A 136 -9.63 -9.70 0.27
N GLY A 137 -10.59 -9.43 -0.62
CA GLY A 137 -10.64 -8.24 -1.46
C GLY A 137 -9.37 -8.01 -2.29
N ALA A 138 -8.64 -9.08 -2.63
CA ALA A 138 -7.33 -8.98 -3.26
C ALA A 138 -7.44 -9.09 -4.78
N ASP A 139 -7.60 -7.95 -5.45
CA ASP A 139 -7.81 -7.90 -6.91
C ASP A 139 -6.52 -7.66 -7.72
N GLU A 140 -5.37 -7.51 -7.05
CA GLU A 140 -4.05 -7.30 -7.71
C GLU A 140 -3.18 -8.57 -7.71
N VAL A 141 -3.72 -9.71 -7.27
CA VAL A 141 -3.00 -11.00 -7.24
C VAL A 141 -3.03 -11.65 -8.62
N ASP A 142 -1.92 -12.26 -9.00
CA ASP A 142 -1.87 -13.18 -10.15
C ASP A 142 -2.43 -14.55 -9.73
N TYR A 143 -3.71 -14.77 -10.00
CA TYR A 143 -4.40 -16.01 -9.65
C TYR A 143 -3.99 -17.22 -10.49
N THR A 144 -3.25 -17.03 -11.60
CA THR A 144 -2.75 -18.17 -12.38
C THR A 144 -1.75 -19.01 -11.57
N ALA A 145 -1.04 -18.39 -10.62
CA ALA A 145 -0.16 -19.05 -9.68
C ALA A 145 -0.90 -19.90 -8.61
N PHE A 146 -2.23 -19.83 -8.58
CA PHE A 146 -3.11 -20.52 -7.64
C PHE A 146 -4.19 -21.36 -8.36
N ALA A 147 -3.97 -21.70 -9.64
CA ALA A 147 -4.97 -22.38 -10.46
C ALA A 147 -5.45 -23.74 -9.90
N ASP A 148 -4.60 -24.42 -9.11
CA ASP A 148 -4.92 -25.70 -8.47
C ASP A 148 -5.49 -25.55 -7.04
N SER A 149 -5.65 -24.31 -6.56
CA SER A 149 -6.22 -24.01 -5.24
C SER A 149 -7.73 -23.85 -5.31
N PHE A 150 -8.46 -24.46 -4.37
CA PHE A 150 -9.85 -24.06 -4.13
C PHE A 150 -9.88 -22.64 -3.56
N THR A 151 -10.39 -21.68 -4.32
CA THR A 151 -10.30 -20.25 -4.02
C THR A 151 -11.63 -19.71 -3.51
N VAL A 152 -11.61 -19.17 -2.28
CA VAL A 152 -12.73 -18.45 -1.67
C VAL A 152 -12.40 -16.96 -1.68
N TYR A 153 -13.13 -16.19 -2.48
CA TYR A 153 -13.01 -14.74 -2.53
C TYR A 153 -14.03 -14.08 -1.58
N VAL A 154 -13.53 -13.25 -0.66
CA VAL A 154 -14.33 -12.44 0.25
C VAL A 154 -14.14 -10.98 -0.14
N GLY A 155 -15.13 -10.38 -0.78
CA GLY A 155 -15.01 -9.02 -1.31
C GLY A 155 -16.35 -8.44 -1.73
N HIS A 156 -16.33 -7.18 -2.16
CA HIS A 156 -17.53 -6.37 -2.37
C HIS A 156 -17.79 -6.02 -3.85
N HIS A 157 -16.80 -6.22 -4.74
CA HIS A 157 -16.91 -5.96 -6.18
C HIS A 157 -16.47 -7.21 -6.95
N GLY A 158 -17.09 -7.46 -8.11
CA GLY A 158 -16.67 -8.48 -9.05
C GLY A 158 -15.55 -7.97 -9.93
N ASP A 159 -14.31 -8.33 -9.62
CA ASP A 159 -13.11 -8.02 -10.39
C ASP A 159 -12.23 -9.29 -10.49
N LYS A 160 -10.94 -9.18 -10.82
CA LYS A 160 -10.02 -10.32 -11.02
C LYS A 160 -10.11 -11.39 -9.94
N GLY A 161 -10.21 -11.01 -8.65
CA GLY A 161 -10.28 -11.98 -7.56
C GLY A 161 -11.58 -12.76 -7.52
N ALA A 162 -12.70 -12.11 -7.80
CA ALA A 162 -13.99 -12.77 -7.90
C ALA A 162 -14.08 -13.70 -9.12
N HIS A 163 -13.51 -13.29 -10.26
CA HIS A 163 -13.50 -14.10 -11.49
C HIS A 163 -12.68 -15.39 -11.36
N ALA A 164 -11.67 -15.40 -10.49
CA ALA A 164 -10.82 -16.56 -10.23
C ALA A 164 -11.33 -17.48 -9.10
N ALA A 165 -12.45 -17.13 -8.45
CA ALA A 165 -12.92 -17.83 -7.27
C ALA A 165 -13.86 -19.00 -7.57
N ASP A 166 -13.75 -20.08 -6.80
CA ASP A 166 -14.73 -21.15 -6.77
C ASP A 166 -15.96 -20.76 -5.91
N VAL A 167 -15.73 -19.97 -4.86
CA VAL A 167 -16.77 -19.47 -3.97
C VAL A 167 -16.57 -17.98 -3.72
N ILE A 168 -17.66 -17.21 -3.85
CA ILE A 168 -17.68 -15.78 -3.54
C ILE A 168 -18.53 -15.56 -2.29
N LEU A 169 -17.96 -14.87 -1.30
CA LEU A 169 -18.66 -14.42 -0.10
C LEU A 169 -18.74 -12.88 -0.14
N PRO A 170 -19.95 -12.30 -0.29
CA PRO A 170 -20.10 -10.85 -0.46
C PRO A 170 -19.80 -10.10 0.85
N GLY A 171 -18.69 -9.38 0.86
CA GLY A 171 -18.28 -8.47 1.91
C GLY A 171 -18.84 -7.06 1.73
N ALA A 172 -18.69 -6.22 2.75
CA ALA A 172 -19.15 -4.83 2.72
C ALA A 172 -18.03 -3.87 2.26
N THR A 173 -18.38 -2.77 1.60
CA THR A 173 -17.41 -1.72 1.24
C THR A 173 -16.93 -0.93 2.46
N TYR A 174 -15.94 -0.05 2.30
CA TYR A 174 -15.46 0.81 3.39
C TYR A 174 -16.53 1.78 3.93
N ALA A 175 -17.54 2.12 3.13
CA ALA A 175 -18.63 3.01 3.53
C ALA A 175 -19.77 2.26 4.27
N GLU A 176 -19.75 0.93 4.24
CA GLU A 176 -20.83 0.07 4.74
C GLU A 176 -20.50 -0.63 6.05
N LYS A 177 -19.31 -0.41 6.60
CA LYS A 177 -18.84 -1.05 7.83
C LYS A 177 -18.03 -0.10 8.70
N ALA A 178 -18.08 -0.32 10.00
CA ALA A 178 -17.11 0.28 10.89
C ALA A 178 -15.75 -0.39 10.71
N GLY A 179 -14.67 0.38 10.83
CA GLY A 179 -13.32 -0.10 10.54
C GLY A 179 -12.24 0.59 11.35
N THR A 180 -11.08 -0.06 11.44
CA THR A 180 -9.83 0.55 11.89
C THR A 180 -8.91 0.63 10.69
N TYR A 181 -8.51 1.84 10.32
CA TYR A 181 -7.59 2.08 9.21
C TYR A 181 -6.30 2.67 9.76
N VAL A 182 -5.18 2.31 9.16
CA VAL A 182 -3.88 2.90 9.47
C VAL A 182 -3.29 3.44 8.18
N ASN A 183 -3.05 4.75 8.14
CA ASN A 183 -2.48 5.38 6.95
C ASN A 183 -0.94 5.16 6.87
N LEU A 184 -0.33 5.65 5.79
CA LEU A 184 1.11 5.49 5.52
C LEU A 184 2.06 6.08 6.57
N GLU A 185 1.63 7.03 7.40
CA GLU A 185 2.46 7.59 8.47
C GLU A 185 2.30 6.82 9.80
N GLY A 186 1.49 5.77 9.83
CA GLY A 186 1.19 5.03 11.05
C GLY A 186 0.07 5.66 11.89
N ARG A 187 -0.76 6.52 11.31
CA ARG A 187 -1.91 7.10 12.01
C ARG A 187 -3.11 6.16 11.99
N VAL A 188 -3.56 5.76 13.17
CA VAL A 188 -4.79 5.01 13.38
C VAL A 188 -5.99 5.95 13.25
N GLN A 189 -7.00 5.50 12.50
CA GLN A 189 -8.23 6.23 12.20
C GLN A 189 -9.42 5.27 12.32
N ARG A 190 -10.59 5.77 12.76
CA ARG A 190 -11.83 4.99 12.75
C ARG A 190 -12.69 5.34 11.54
N GLY A 191 -13.16 4.31 10.85
CA GLY A 191 -14.24 4.42 9.88
C GLY A 191 -15.57 4.09 10.56
N GLU A 192 -16.60 4.87 10.24
CA GLU A 192 -17.98 4.61 10.67
C GLU A 192 -18.82 4.19 9.47
N LYS A 193 -19.84 3.39 9.74
CA LYS A 193 -20.79 2.94 8.71
C LYS A 193 -21.68 4.11 8.30
N ALA A 194 -21.61 4.48 7.02
CA ALA A 194 -22.44 5.53 6.43
C ALA A 194 -23.75 4.98 5.84
N VAL A 195 -23.69 3.80 5.22
CA VAL A 195 -24.85 3.13 4.60
C VAL A 195 -24.85 1.63 4.92
N PHE A 196 -25.95 0.93 4.65
CA PHE A 196 -25.99 -0.52 4.82
C PHE A 196 -25.44 -1.24 3.58
N ALA A 197 -24.80 -2.39 3.80
CA ALA A 197 -24.33 -3.24 2.72
C ALA A 197 -25.53 -3.73 1.86
N PRO A 198 -25.39 -3.78 0.54
CA PRO A 198 -26.49 -4.15 -0.35
C PRO A 198 -26.80 -5.64 -0.28
N GLY A 199 -28.10 -5.98 -0.44
CA GLY A 199 -28.57 -7.35 -0.51
C GLY A 199 -28.14 -8.20 0.68
N ASP A 200 -27.47 -9.32 0.40
CA ASP A 200 -26.99 -10.25 1.41
C ASP A 200 -25.51 -10.07 1.79
N ALA A 201 -24.89 -8.96 1.39
CA ALA A 201 -23.55 -8.63 1.84
C ALA A 201 -23.49 -8.49 3.37
N ARG A 202 -22.34 -8.84 3.95
CA ARG A 202 -22.10 -8.81 5.40
C ARG A 202 -20.76 -8.12 5.68
N GLU A 203 -20.59 -7.60 6.90
CA GLU A 203 -19.28 -7.10 7.32
C GLU A 203 -18.26 -8.25 7.33
N ASP A 204 -17.06 -8.03 6.78
CA ASP A 204 -16.09 -9.11 6.50
C ASP A 204 -15.80 -9.98 7.72
N TRP A 205 -15.65 -9.36 8.90
CA TRP A 205 -15.37 -10.08 10.14
C TRP A 205 -16.49 -11.03 10.54
N SER A 206 -17.74 -10.66 10.26
CA SER A 206 -18.92 -11.47 10.59
C SER A 206 -19.01 -12.72 9.71
N ILE A 207 -18.55 -12.62 8.46
CA ILE A 207 -18.42 -13.76 7.53
C ILE A 207 -17.44 -14.78 8.13
N PHE A 208 -16.25 -14.36 8.53
CA PHE A 208 -15.26 -15.25 9.14
C PHE A 208 -15.71 -15.79 10.50
N ARG A 209 -16.40 -14.97 11.31
CA ARG A 209 -16.98 -15.43 12.58
C ARG A 209 -18.04 -16.51 12.36
N ALA A 210 -18.94 -16.35 11.39
CA ALA A 210 -19.95 -17.36 11.06
C ALA A 210 -19.29 -18.64 10.51
N LEU A 211 -18.35 -18.50 9.58
CA LEU A 211 -17.58 -19.62 9.02
C LEU A 211 -16.85 -20.41 10.10
N SER A 212 -16.23 -19.72 11.07
CA SER A 212 -15.52 -20.37 12.18
C SER A 212 -16.42 -21.31 12.99
N GLN A 213 -17.69 -20.95 13.17
CA GLN A 213 -18.68 -21.77 13.87
C GLN A 213 -19.11 -22.97 13.04
N VAL A 214 -19.35 -22.78 11.74
CA VAL A 214 -19.66 -23.89 10.81
C VAL A 214 -18.54 -24.93 10.80
N LEU A 215 -17.28 -24.49 10.90
CA LEU A 215 -16.10 -25.36 10.97
C LEU A 215 -15.84 -25.96 12.37
N GLY A 216 -16.68 -25.67 13.37
CA GLY A 216 -16.50 -26.13 14.75
C GLY A 216 -15.31 -25.49 15.48
N LYS A 217 -14.76 -24.39 14.97
CA LYS A 217 -13.62 -23.63 15.53
C LYS A 217 -14.02 -22.18 15.82
N THR A 218 -15.11 -22.02 16.56
CA THR A 218 -15.75 -20.73 16.82
C THR A 218 -14.77 -19.70 17.40
N LEU A 219 -14.65 -18.54 16.73
CA LEU A 219 -13.83 -17.43 17.21
C LEU A 219 -14.46 -16.79 18.48
N PRO A 220 -13.66 -16.33 19.45
CA PRO A 220 -14.14 -15.92 20.78
C PRO A 220 -14.64 -14.47 20.81
N PHE A 221 -15.46 -14.07 19.84
CA PHE A 221 -16.11 -12.76 19.81
C PHE A 221 -17.41 -12.82 19.00
N ASP A 222 -18.42 -12.07 19.43
CA ASP A 222 -19.75 -12.04 18.78
C ASP A 222 -20.18 -10.63 18.36
N SER A 223 -19.31 -9.64 18.54
CA SER A 223 -19.56 -8.26 18.14
C SER A 223 -18.30 -7.60 17.60
N PHE A 224 -18.47 -6.56 16.80
CA PHE A 224 -17.36 -5.74 16.32
C PHE A 224 -16.57 -5.09 17.47
N ALA A 225 -17.25 -4.71 18.56
CA ALA A 225 -16.59 -4.17 19.75
C ALA A 225 -15.69 -5.22 20.43
N ALA A 226 -16.15 -6.47 20.55
CA ALA A 226 -15.35 -7.57 21.10
C ALA A 226 -14.17 -7.93 20.19
N LEU A 227 -14.38 -7.97 18.86
CA LEU A 227 -13.31 -8.14 17.89
C LEU A 227 -12.25 -7.03 18.03
N ARG A 228 -12.68 -5.78 18.09
CA ARG A 228 -11.79 -4.63 18.27
C ARG A 228 -11.04 -4.72 19.58
N ALA A 229 -11.70 -5.09 20.68
CA ALA A 229 -11.04 -5.28 21.98
C ALA A 229 -9.96 -6.37 21.90
N LYS A 230 -10.24 -7.49 21.22
CA LYS A 230 -9.24 -8.53 20.97
C LYS A 230 -8.07 -8.03 20.13
N MET A 231 -8.33 -7.31 19.03
CA MET A 231 -7.30 -6.70 18.19
C MET A 231 -6.40 -5.75 18.99
N ILE A 232 -6.98 -4.95 19.89
CA ILE A 232 -6.25 -4.02 20.75
C ILE A 232 -5.43 -4.77 21.79
N ALA A 233 -5.95 -5.87 22.36
CA ALA A 233 -5.19 -6.70 23.28
C ALA A 233 -3.96 -7.33 22.61
N ASP A 234 -4.12 -7.77 21.36
CA ASP A 234 -3.02 -8.35 20.57
C ASP A 234 -2.02 -7.26 20.10
N VAL A 235 -2.51 -6.07 19.73
CA VAL A 235 -1.71 -4.92 19.26
C VAL A 235 -2.21 -3.60 19.88
N PRO A 236 -1.70 -3.21 21.07
CA PRO A 236 -2.19 -2.04 21.81
C PRO A 236 -2.11 -0.72 21.03
N ALA A 237 -1.14 -0.60 20.11
CA ALA A 237 -0.97 0.56 19.25
C ALA A 237 -2.21 0.87 18.37
N LEU A 238 -3.08 -0.11 18.13
CA LEU A 238 -4.33 0.07 17.38
C LEU A 238 -5.52 0.52 18.25
N GLY A 239 -5.30 0.76 19.55
CA GLY A 239 -6.33 1.13 20.53
C GLY A 239 -6.79 2.58 20.47
N GLU A 240 -5.89 3.50 20.13
CA GLU A 240 -6.18 4.94 20.13
C GLU A 240 -6.07 5.51 18.71
N GLU A 241 -6.94 6.46 18.38
CA GLU A 241 -6.76 7.24 17.15
C GLU A 241 -5.59 8.20 17.31
N GLY A 242 -4.77 8.32 16.26
CA GLY A 242 -3.59 9.16 16.29
C GLY A 242 -2.36 8.48 15.74
N LEU A 243 -1.25 9.21 15.81
CA LEU A 243 0.02 8.78 15.26
C LEU A 243 0.70 7.78 16.21
N VAL A 244 0.87 6.55 15.74
CA VAL A 244 1.71 5.57 16.43
C VAL A 244 3.17 5.85 16.10
N ARG A 245 4.02 5.87 17.13
CA ARG A 245 5.46 6.03 16.98
C ARG A 245 6.17 4.77 17.42
N TYR A 246 7.20 4.43 16.67
CA TYR A 246 8.12 3.34 16.99
C TYR A 246 9.53 3.93 17.08
N ASP A 247 10.32 3.38 18.00
CA ASP A 247 11.73 3.69 18.07
C ASP A 247 12.42 3.23 16.79
N TRP A 248 13.49 3.93 16.42
CA TRP A 248 14.29 3.55 15.26
C TRP A 248 15.00 2.21 15.51
N ALA A 249 14.46 1.15 14.94
CA ALA A 249 15.00 -0.20 15.00
C ALA A 249 14.90 -0.85 13.60
N PRO A 250 15.69 -0.39 12.62
CA PRO A 250 15.62 -0.91 11.26
C PRO A 250 16.13 -2.36 11.21
N PRO A 251 15.55 -3.22 10.35
CA PRO A 251 16.08 -4.55 10.11
C PRO A 251 17.41 -4.49 9.36
N ARG A 252 18.20 -5.57 9.44
CA ARG A 252 19.31 -5.80 8.51
C ARG A 252 18.76 -6.57 7.31
N LEU A 253 18.80 -5.96 6.14
CA LEU A 253 18.29 -6.54 4.90
C LEU A 253 19.43 -6.77 3.90
N PRO A 254 19.28 -7.74 2.98
CA PRO A 254 20.21 -7.90 1.85
C PRO A 254 20.32 -6.60 1.04
N THR A 255 21.51 -6.38 0.47
CA THR A 255 21.90 -5.22 -0.35
C THR A 255 22.29 -5.67 -1.76
N GLY A 256 22.57 -4.72 -2.66
CA GLY A 256 23.08 -5.01 -4.01
C GLY A 256 21.99 -5.11 -5.06
N ALA A 257 20.98 -4.24 -4.99
CA ALA A 257 19.96 -4.15 -6.01
C ALA A 257 20.56 -3.72 -7.35
N THR A 258 20.08 -4.32 -8.44
CA THR A 258 20.54 -4.03 -9.81
C THR A 258 19.38 -4.03 -10.80
N GLY A 259 19.51 -3.32 -11.91
CA GLY A 259 18.52 -3.26 -12.97
C GLY A 259 17.43 -2.23 -12.71
N GLU A 260 16.62 -1.98 -13.73
CA GLU A 260 15.68 -0.88 -13.77
C GLU A 260 14.51 -1.03 -12.78
N PHE A 261 14.00 0.11 -12.32
CA PHE A 261 12.75 0.18 -11.56
C PHE A 261 11.54 0.27 -12.50
N ALA A 262 10.39 -0.14 -11.96
CA ALA A 262 9.09 0.10 -12.57
C ALA A 262 8.11 0.61 -11.49
N TYR A 263 7.19 1.50 -11.90
CA TYR A 263 6.13 1.95 -11.00
C TYR A 263 5.00 0.91 -10.90
N PRO A 264 4.46 0.67 -9.70
CA PRO A 264 3.42 -0.33 -9.47
C PRO A 264 2.06 0.12 -10.01
N ILE A 265 1.78 1.43 -10.03
CA ILE A 265 0.53 1.99 -10.57
C ILE A 265 0.74 2.36 -12.03
N LYS A 266 -0.05 1.73 -12.91
CA LYS A 266 -0.06 2.02 -14.36
C LYS A 266 -1.16 2.99 -14.76
N ASP A 267 -2.25 2.97 -14.00
CA ASP A 267 -3.41 3.83 -14.20
C ASP A 267 -3.84 4.38 -12.84
N PHE A 268 -3.76 5.70 -12.68
CA PHE A 268 -4.10 6.37 -11.43
C PHE A 268 -5.60 6.26 -11.10
N TYR A 269 -6.46 6.20 -12.11
CA TYR A 269 -7.91 6.19 -11.94
C TYR A 269 -8.45 4.78 -11.66
N LEU A 270 -7.72 3.72 -12.03
CA LEU A 270 -8.17 2.32 -11.99
C LEU A 270 -7.37 1.45 -11.00
N THR A 271 -7.07 1.99 -9.82
CA THR A 271 -6.12 1.40 -8.85
C THR A 271 -6.66 0.30 -7.95
N ASN A 272 -7.98 0.15 -7.83
CA ASN A 272 -8.64 -0.87 -7.02
C ASN A 272 -10.00 -1.23 -7.61
N SER A 273 -10.68 -2.24 -7.06
CA SER A 273 -11.94 -2.75 -7.60
C SER A 273 -13.10 -1.76 -7.54
N ILE A 274 -13.15 -0.86 -6.56
CA ILE A 274 -14.16 0.22 -6.50
C ILE A 274 -13.95 1.20 -7.66
N CYS A 275 -12.70 1.62 -7.85
CA CYS A 275 -12.31 2.52 -8.93
C CYS A 275 -12.55 1.89 -10.31
N ARG A 276 -12.23 0.61 -10.49
CA ARG A 276 -12.47 -0.11 -11.75
C ARG A 276 -13.94 -0.34 -12.06
N ALA A 277 -14.78 -0.49 -11.03
CA ALA A 277 -16.22 -0.57 -11.20
C ALA A 277 -16.90 0.80 -11.42
N SER A 278 -16.19 1.92 -11.25
CA SER A 278 -16.76 3.26 -11.38
C SER A 278 -16.77 3.74 -12.83
N PRO A 279 -17.95 4.00 -13.44
CA PRO A 279 -18.03 4.55 -14.80
C PRO A 279 -17.33 5.91 -14.92
N THR A 280 -17.36 6.72 -13.87
CA THR A 280 -16.66 8.02 -13.83
C THR A 280 -15.16 7.84 -13.93
N MET A 281 -14.58 6.90 -13.17
CA MET A 281 -13.14 6.66 -13.20
C MET A 281 -12.69 6.00 -14.50
N GLN A 282 -13.53 5.13 -15.08
CA GLN A 282 -13.33 4.59 -16.42
C GLN A 282 -13.24 5.71 -17.46
N ARG A 283 -14.18 6.67 -17.43
CA ARG A 283 -14.15 7.84 -18.33
C ARG A 283 -12.91 8.72 -18.08
N CYS A 284 -12.54 8.97 -16.82
CA CYS A 284 -11.31 9.71 -16.51
C CYS A 284 -10.05 9.01 -17.03
N SER A 285 -9.97 7.68 -16.94
CA SER A 285 -8.86 6.91 -17.53
C SER A 285 -8.84 7.05 -19.04
N ALA A 286 -9.97 6.79 -19.71
CA ALA A 286 -10.10 6.87 -21.16
C ALA A 286 -9.71 8.26 -21.70
N GLU A 287 -10.28 9.34 -21.16
CA GLU A 287 -10.03 10.70 -21.63
C GLU A 287 -8.64 11.23 -21.23
N LEU A 288 -8.31 11.17 -19.94
CA LEU A 288 -7.17 11.91 -19.40
C LEU A 288 -5.84 11.15 -19.48
N LEU A 289 -5.90 9.82 -19.60
CA LEU A 289 -4.71 8.97 -19.68
C LEU A 289 -4.52 8.34 -21.06
N HIS A 290 -5.60 7.88 -21.70
CA HIS A 290 -5.54 7.18 -22.98
C HIS A 290 -5.93 8.06 -24.19
N GLY A 291 -6.41 9.28 -23.97
CA GLY A 291 -6.70 10.26 -25.02
C GLY A 291 -7.94 9.92 -25.86
N GLU A 292 -8.87 9.15 -25.32
CA GLU A 292 -10.15 8.87 -25.98
C GLU A 292 -11.05 10.11 -25.94
N GLU A 293 -11.62 10.47 -27.09
CA GLU A 293 -12.60 11.56 -27.19
C GLU A 293 -14.02 11.00 -27.07
N PHE A 294 -14.80 11.53 -26.11
CA PHE A 294 -16.23 11.25 -26.01
C PHE A 294 -16.99 12.35 -26.73
N ALA A 295 -17.87 11.97 -27.66
CA ALA A 295 -18.77 12.92 -28.30
C ALA A 295 -19.78 13.41 -27.27
N GLU A 296 -19.64 14.66 -26.82
CA GLU A 296 -20.66 15.32 -26.00
C GLU A 296 -21.74 15.88 -26.92
N ALA A 297 -22.99 15.47 -26.70
CA ALA A 297 -24.12 16.21 -27.27
C ALA A 297 -24.12 17.59 -26.59
N ALA A 298 -24.04 18.67 -27.38
CA ALA A 298 -24.17 20.02 -26.87
C ALA A 298 -25.51 20.15 -26.11
N GLU A 299 -25.46 20.43 -24.80
CA GLU A 299 -26.63 20.86 -24.01
C GLU A 299 -27.05 22.29 -24.35
#